data_AF-A0A0M1J9V7-F1
#
_entry.id   AF-A0A0M1J9V7-F1
#
_cell.length_a   1.000
_cell.length_b   1.000
_cell.length_c   1.000
_cell.angle_alpha   90.00
_cell.angle_beta   90.00
_cell.angle_gamma   90.00
#
_symmetry.space_group_name_H-M   'P 1'
#
loop_
_entity.id
_entity.type
_entity.pdbx_description
1 polymer ?
#
loop_
_entity_poly.entity_id
_entity_poly.type
_entity_poly.pdbx_seq_one_letter_code
_entity_poly.pdbx_strand_id
1 'polypeptide(L)'
;MELLQTAASSLPTETRYIVRPHPTCKINPTNYPALPCEISSSPLEELLENSDVAFTSNITSAAIDSYCFGIPVISVLDGNAFNMSPLRSIKNIVYFTSTDELTTALSNIRQHQRKLGKPYFCLDKKLPIWRNLLDLY
;
A
#
# COMPACT_ATOMS: atom_id res chain seq x y z
N MET A 1 1.58 -1.74 -12.72
CA MET A 1 0.36 -2.57 -12.58
C MET A 1 0.44 -3.87 -13.37
N GLU A 2 1.47 -4.10 -14.18
CA GLU A 2 1.62 -5.35 -14.97
C GLU A 2 1.64 -6.61 -14.08
N LEU A 3 2.43 -6.62 -13.00
CA LEU A 3 2.45 -7.74 -12.05
C LEU A 3 1.06 -8.05 -11.47
N LEU A 4 0.28 -7.01 -11.14
CA LEU A 4 -1.07 -7.17 -10.62
C LEU A 4 -2.03 -7.72 -11.69
N GLN A 5 -1.91 -7.26 -12.93
CA GLN A 5 -2.67 -7.80 -14.05
C GLN A 5 -2.35 -9.29 -14.29
N THR A 6 -1.08 -9.67 -14.25
CA THR A 6 -0.69 -11.09 -14.40
C THR A 6 -1.17 -11.93 -13.23
N ALA A 7 -1.16 -11.40 -12.00
CA ALA A 7 -1.68 -12.10 -10.83
C ALA A 7 -3.21 -12.24 -10.84
N ALA A 8 -3.93 -11.34 -11.51
CA ALA A 8 -5.40 -11.29 -11.48
C ALA A 8 -6.07 -12.59 -11.94
N SER A 9 -5.46 -13.33 -12.87
CA SER A 9 -5.98 -14.63 -13.32
C SER A 9 -5.95 -15.72 -12.26
N SER A 10 -5.12 -15.56 -11.23
CA SER A 10 -4.95 -16.50 -10.12
C SER A 10 -5.73 -16.08 -8.87
N LEU A 11 -6.40 -14.91 -8.91
CA LEU A 11 -7.22 -14.40 -7.83
C LEU A 11 -8.70 -14.77 -8.05
N PRO A 12 -9.52 -14.84 -6.99
CA PRO A 12 -10.92 -15.18 -7.16
C PRO A 12 -11.68 -14.19 -8.03
N THR A 13 -12.66 -14.69 -8.78
CA THR A 13 -13.39 -13.92 -9.79
C THR A 13 -14.14 -12.70 -9.23
N GLU A 14 -14.50 -12.75 -7.94
CA GLU A 14 -15.16 -11.65 -7.22
C GLU A 14 -14.19 -10.58 -6.69
N THR A 15 -12.88 -10.71 -6.93
CA THR A 15 -11.90 -9.72 -6.48
C THR A 15 -12.14 -8.39 -7.19
N ARG A 16 -12.44 -7.35 -6.40
CA ARG A 16 -12.60 -5.97 -6.87
C ARG A 16 -11.26 -5.24 -6.78
N TYR A 17 -10.92 -4.48 -7.83
CA TYR A 17 -9.71 -3.66 -7.86
C TYR A 17 -10.09 -2.19 -7.92
N ILE A 18 -9.68 -1.43 -6.91
CA ILE A 18 -9.86 0.03 -6.87
C ILE A 18 -8.48 0.66 -7.01
N VAL A 19 -8.32 1.53 -8.00
CA VAL A 19 -7.08 2.24 -8.28
C VAL A 19 -7.30 3.73 -8.03
N ARG A 20 -6.55 4.26 -7.06
CA ARG A 20 -6.49 5.70 -6.78
C ARG A 20 -5.17 6.29 -7.32
N PRO A 21 -5.15 6.80 -8.56
CA PRO A 21 -3.94 7.36 -9.14
C PRO A 21 -3.51 8.65 -8.44
N HIS A 22 -2.22 8.96 -8.52
CA HIS A 22 -1.73 10.30 -8.17
C HIS A 22 -2.32 11.32 -9.16
N PRO A 23 -2.70 12.55 -8.74
CA PRO A 23 -3.33 13.54 -9.63
C PRO A 23 -2.53 13.84 -10.91
N THR A 24 -1.19 13.75 -10.84
CA THR A 24 -0.29 13.97 -11.98
C THR A 24 0.11 12.68 -12.72
N CYS A 25 -0.22 11.50 -12.18
CA CYS A 25 0.08 10.21 -12.79
C CYS A 25 -1.23 9.54 -13.18
N LYS A 26 -1.78 9.94 -14.33
CA LYS A 26 -3.05 9.40 -14.82
C LYS A 26 -2.88 7.94 -15.23
N ILE A 27 -3.76 7.09 -14.72
CA ILE A 27 -3.86 5.69 -15.10
C ILE A 27 -5.05 5.54 -16.03
N ASN A 28 -4.83 4.91 -17.19
CA ASN A 28 -5.90 4.54 -18.10
C ASN A 28 -6.18 3.03 -17.98
N PRO A 29 -7.37 2.61 -17.49
CA PRO A 29 -7.75 1.20 -17.39
C PRO A 29 -7.67 0.44 -18.71
N THR A 30 -7.83 1.10 -19.86
CA THR A 30 -7.75 0.42 -21.17
C THR A 30 -6.35 -0.14 -21.46
N ASN A 31 -5.32 0.35 -20.78
CA ASN A 31 -3.97 -0.19 -20.89
C ASN A 31 -3.81 -1.53 -20.16
N TYR A 32 -4.80 -1.91 -19.33
CA TYR A 32 -4.78 -3.10 -18.49
C TYR A 32 -6.08 -3.92 -18.64
N PRO A 33 -6.39 -4.44 -19.85
CA PRO A 33 -7.68 -5.07 -20.14
C PRO A 33 -7.95 -6.34 -19.34
N ALA A 34 -6.91 -7.01 -18.84
CA ALA A 34 -7.04 -8.20 -18.00
C ALA A 34 -7.18 -7.88 -16.50
N LEU A 35 -7.15 -6.60 -16.13
CA LEU A 35 -7.36 -6.12 -14.77
C LEU A 35 -8.58 -5.18 -14.75
N PRO A 36 -9.79 -5.71 -14.51
CA PRO A 36 -11.00 -4.89 -14.43
C PRO A 36 -10.95 -4.03 -13.16
N CYS A 37 -10.37 -2.84 -13.29
CA CYS A 37 -10.17 -1.91 -12.19
C CYS A 37 -11.05 -0.67 -12.31
N GLU A 38 -11.53 -0.21 -11.16
CA GLU A 38 -12.27 1.03 -11.00
C GLU A 38 -11.28 2.15 -10.65
N ILE A 39 -11.29 3.25 -11.41
CA ILE A 39 -10.53 4.45 -11.05
C ILE A 39 -11.39 5.28 -10.10
N SER A 40 -10.85 5.59 -8.92
CA SER A 40 -11.54 6.44 -7.94
C SER A 40 -10.68 7.63 -7.54
N SER A 41 -11.35 8.77 -7.33
CA SER A 41 -10.79 9.98 -6.73
C SER A 41 -11.32 10.25 -5.32
N SER A 42 -12.09 9.31 -4.74
CA SER A 42 -12.63 9.43 -3.38
C SER A 42 -11.52 9.61 -2.33
N PRO A 43 -11.84 10.15 -1.15
CA PRO A 43 -10.95 10.16 -0.01
C PRO A 43 -10.39 8.76 0.29
N LEU A 44 -9.12 8.69 0.69
CA LEU A 44 -8.44 7.41 0.92
C LEU A 44 -9.10 6.60 2.03
N GLU A 45 -9.60 7.27 3.07
CA GLU A 45 -10.33 6.68 4.19
C GLU A 45 -11.53 5.86 3.72
N GLU A 46 -12.39 6.44 2.86
CA GLU A 46 -13.57 5.75 2.31
C GLU A 46 -13.18 4.52 1.50
N LEU A 47 -12.08 4.60 0.73
CA LEU A 47 -11.60 3.47 -0.06
C LEU A 47 -11.04 2.36 0.84
N LEU A 48 -10.29 2.73 1.89
CA LEU A 48 -9.70 1.78 2.84
C LEU A 48 -10.78 1.10 3.69
N GLU A 49 -11.87 1.79 4.03
CA GLU A 49 -13.00 1.20 4.74
C GLU A 49 -13.66 0.06 3.95
N ASN A 50 -13.60 0.12 2.62
CA ASN A 50 -14.15 -0.86 1.70
C ASN A 50 -13.10 -1.81 1.10
N SER A 51 -11.88 -1.80 1.64
CA SER A 51 -10.78 -2.64 1.16
C SER A 51 -10.38 -3.70 2.19
N ASP A 52 -9.91 -4.84 1.69
CA ASP A 52 -9.31 -5.92 2.49
C ASP A 52 -7.78 -5.82 2.55
N VAL A 53 -7.17 -5.25 1.52
CA VAL A 53 -5.72 -5.14 1.34
C VAL A 53 -5.37 -3.89 0.53
N ALA A 54 -4.25 -3.25 0.89
CA ALA A 54 -3.71 -2.12 0.15
C ALA A 54 -2.48 -2.56 -0.66
N PHE A 55 -2.54 -2.34 -1.97
CA PHE A 55 -1.41 -2.51 -2.89
C PHE A 55 -0.75 -1.16 -3.13
N THR A 56 0.55 -1.05 -2.85
CA THR A 56 1.27 0.23 -2.99
C THR A 56 2.60 0.07 -3.72
N SER A 57 3.06 1.16 -4.34
CA SER A 57 4.48 1.28 -4.69
C SER A 57 5.33 1.43 -3.42
N ASN A 58 6.64 1.24 -3.54
CA ASN A 58 7.58 1.53 -2.44
C ASN A 58 7.87 3.04 -2.24
N ILE A 59 7.32 3.95 -3.05
CA ILE A 59 7.57 5.40 -2.95
C ILE A 59 6.28 6.21 -2.79
N THR A 60 5.38 5.77 -1.90
CA THR A 60 4.13 6.51 -1.62
C THR A 60 3.82 6.58 -0.14
N SER A 61 3.29 7.72 0.31
CA SER A 61 2.79 7.89 1.68
C SER A 61 1.49 7.12 1.92
N ALA A 62 0.75 6.76 0.87
CA ALA A 62 -0.50 5.99 0.97
C ALA A 62 -0.31 4.63 1.66
N ALA A 63 0.92 4.10 1.66
CA ALA A 63 1.28 2.93 2.45
C ALA A 63 1.14 3.20 3.95
N ILE A 64 1.61 4.36 4.44
CA ILE A 64 1.46 4.76 5.85
C ILE A 64 -0.01 4.93 6.20
N ASP A 65 -0.78 5.61 5.35
CA ASP A 65 -2.22 5.82 5.57
C ASP A 65 -2.95 4.47 5.74
N SER A 66 -2.69 3.53 4.84
CA SER A 66 -3.25 2.17 4.87
C SER A 66 -2.84 1.39 6.13
N TYR A 67 -1.57 1.49 6.51
CA TYR A 67 -1.04 0.85 7.72
C TYR A 67 -1.66 1.43 9.00
N CYS A 68 -1.79 2.76 9.08
CA CYS A 68 -2.43 3.43 10.21
C CYS A 68 -3.92 3.09 10.31
N PHE A 69 -4.62 2.94 9.17
CA PHE A 69 -6.00 2.48 9.12
C PHE A 69 -6.16 1.00 9.53
N GLY A 70 -5.07 0.24 9.57
CA GLY A 70 -5.03 -1.15 9.99
C GLY A 70 -5.33 -2.16 8.89
N ILE A 71 -5.21 -1.75 7.63
CA ILE A 71 -5.31 -2.62 6.45
C ILE A 71 -3.94 -3.23 6.16
N PRO A 72 -3.84 -4.54 5.87
CA PRO A 72 -2.62 -5.16 5.38
C PRO A 72 -2.06 -4.44 4.15
N VAL A 73 -0.78 -4.09 4.20
CA VAL A 73 -0.08 -3.40 3.10
C VAL A 73 0.86 -4.38 2.40
N ILE A 74 0.69 -4.53 1.09
CA ILE A 74 1.64 -5.19 0.19
C ILE A 74 2.28 -4.14 -0.70
N SER A 75 3.61 -4.11 -0.73
CA SER A 75 4.38 -3.12 -1.48
C SER A 75 5.22 -3.76 -2.57
N VAL A 76 5.08 -3.29 -3.81
CA VAL A 76 5.93 -3.75 -4.92
C VAL A 76 7.34 -3.16 -4.78
N LEU A 77 8.33 -4.03 -4.98
CA LEU A 77 9.72 -3.67 -5.25
C LEU A 77 9.98 -3.99 -6.72
N ASP A 78 10.04 -2.96 -7.55
CA ASP A 78 10.19 -3.11 -9.00
C ASP A 78 11.62 -3.47 -9.44
N GLY A 79 12.55 -3.60 -8.48
CA GLY A 79 13.96 -3.95 -8.73
C GLY A 79 14.80 -2.83 -9.33
N ASN A 80 14.21 -1.68 -9.68
CA ASN A 80 14.89 -0.58 -10.36
C ASN A 80 15.48 0.45 -9.40
N ALA A 81 15.04 0.44 -8.14
CA ALA A 81 15.46 1.39 -7.13
C ALA A 81 15.60 0.75 -5.74
N PHE A 82 16.24 1.48 -4.83
CA PHE A 82 16.25 1.12 -3.41
C PHE A 82 14.83 1.02 -2.86
N ASN A 83 14.65 0.21 -1.81
CA ASN A 83 13.41 0.19 -1.06
C ASN A 83 13.24 1.50 -0.28
N MET A 84 12.52 2.45 -0.91
CA MET A 84 12.16 3.74 -0.34
C MET A 84 10.88 3.70 0.49
N SER A 85 10.38 2.50 0.81
CA SER A 85 9.13 2.36 1.55
C SER A 85 9.20 3.06 2.89
N PRO A 86 8.23 3.93 3.22
CA PRO A 86 8.16 4.52 4.55
C PRO A 86 7.96 3.48 5.64
N LEU A 87 7.46 2.29 5.28
CA LEU A 87 7.22 1.18 6.20
C LEU A 87 8.38 0.18 6.25
N ARG A 88 9.55 0.48 5.64
CA ARG A 88 10.68 -0.45 5.54
C ARG A 88 11.15 -1.01 6.89
N SER A 89 11.10 -0.22 7.96
CA SER A 89 11.53 -0.62 9.31
C SER A 89 10.41 -1.24 10.15
N ILE A 90 9.20 -1.33 9.61
CA ILE A 90 8.04 -1.90 10.30
C ILE A 90 8.00 -3.41 10.06
N LYS A 91 7.87 -4.17 11.14
CA LYS A 91 7.73 -5.63 11.07
C LYS A 91 6.39 -6.01 10.42
N ASN A 92 6.37 -7.15 9.72
CA ASN A 92 5.18 -7.73 9.08
C ASN A 92 4.62 -6.93 7.89
N ILE A 93 5.43 -6.07 7.26
CA ILE A 93 5.11 -5.51 5.94
C ILE A 93 5.58 -6.49 4.88
N VAL A 94 4.70 -6.77 3.92
CA VAL A 94 4.99 -7.71 2.83
C VAL A 94 5.50 -6.93 1.63
N TYR A 95 6.69 -7.30 1.16
CA TYR A 95 7.28 -6.79 -0.07
C TYR A 95 7.36 -7.92 -1.08
N PHE A 96 7.12 -7.61 -2.35
CA PHE A 96 7.21 -8.60 -3.43
C PHE A 96 7.84 -7.98 -4.68
N THR A 97 8.47 -8.83 -5.49
CA THR A 97 9.16 -8.49 -6.73
C THR A 97 8.60 -9.26 -7.94
N SER A 98 7.84 -10.33 -7.70
CA SER A 98 7.31 -11.22 -8.74
C SER A 98 5.81 -11.49 -8.58
N THR A 99 5.19 -12.00 -9.65
CA THR A 99 3.78 -12.42 -9.66
C THR A 99 3.52 -13.56 -8.66
N ASP A 100 4.46 -14.49 -8.51
CA ASP A 100 4.30 -15.63 -7.60
C ASP A 100 4.33 -15.19 -6.14
N GLU A 101 5.24 -14.28 -5.79
CA GLU A 101 5.30 -13.65 -4.47
C GLU A 101 4.02 -12.85 -4.18
N LEU A 102 3.52 -12.09 -5.17
CA LEU A 102 2.26 -11.34 -5.05
C LEU A 102 1.07 -12.27 -4.80
N THR A 103 0.94 -13.35 -5.58
CA THR A 103 -0.16 -14.31 -5.46
C THR A 103 -0.13 -15.03 -4.11
N THR A 104 1.07 -15.40 -3.65
CA THR A 104 1.29 -16.00 -2.33
C THR A 104 0.92 -15.03 -1.21
N ALA A 105 1.35 -13.77 -1.30
CA ALA A 105 1.02 -12.73 -0.34
C ALA A 105 -0.49 -12.52 -0.23
N LEU A 106 -1.18 -12.35 -1.36
CA LEU A 106 -2.63 -12.13 -1.40
C LEU A 106 -3.42 -13.33 -0.85
N SER A 107 -2.97 -14.55 -1.10
CA SER A 107 -3.61 -15.76 -0.58
C SER A 107 -3.53 -15.86 0.95
N ASN A 108 -2.41 -15.42 1.54
CA ASN A 108 -2.20 -15.44 2.99
C ASN A 108 -2.92 -14.30 3.74
N ILE A 109 -3.24 -13.20 3.04
CA ILE A 109 -3.88 -12.03 3.65
C ILE A 109 -5.32 -12.30 4.06
N ARG A 110 -6.01 -13.26 3.43
CA ARG A 110 -7.40 -13.64 3.78
C ARG A 110 -7.60 -14.04 5.24
N GLN A 111 -6.52 -14.40 5.94
CA GLN A 111 -6.56 -14.80 7.35
C GLN A 111 -6.32 -13.64 8.32
N HIS A 112 -5.98 -12.44 7.82
CA HIS A 112 -5.60 -11.30 8.63
C HIS A 112 -6.80 -10.39 8.89
N GLN A 113 -7.23 -10.32 10.15
CA GLN A 113 -8.15 -9.28 10.62
C GLN A 113 -7.47 -7.91 10.58
N ARG A 114 -8.28 -6.84 10.41
CA ARG A 114 -7.81 -5.46 10.56
C ARG A 114 -7.12 -5.31 11.91
N LYS A 115 -5.87 -4.87 11.89
CA LYS A 115 -5.08 -4.64 13.10
C LYS A 115 -4.48 -3.27 13.01
N LEU A 116 -4.84 -2.41 13.96
CA LEU A 116 -4.25 -1.08 14.06
C LEU A 116 -2.74 -1.19 14.08
N GLY A 117 -2.10 -0.45 13.17
CA GLY A 117 -0.66 -0.30 13.17
C GLY A 117 -0.18 0.28 14.49
N LYS A 118 1.07 -0.01 14.85
CA LYS A 118 1.74 0.74 15.92
C LYS A 118 1.78 2.23 15.54
N PRO A 119 1.71 3.15 16.53
CA PRO A 119 1.86 4.57 16.27
C PRO A 119 3.08 4.85 15.38
N TYR A 120 2.82 5.34 14.17
CA TYR A 120 3.87 5.63 13.19
C TYR A 120 4.36 7.08 13.31
N PHE A 121 3.44 8.02 13.52
CA PHE A 121 3.75 9.45 13.59
C PHE A 121 4.19 9.90 14.98
N CYS A 122 5.23 10.72 15.04
CA CYS A 122 5.64 11.43 16.25
C CYS A 122 4.83 12.73 16.39
N LEU A 123 3.62 12.64 16.97
CA LEU A 123 2.71 13.77 17.14
C LEU A 123 2.88 14.52 18.47
N ASP A 124 4.01 14.31 19.17
CA ASP A 124 4.29 15.03 20.41
C ASP A 124 4.49 16.53 20.11
N LYS A 125 3.57 17.36 20.63
CA LYS A 125 3.59 18.81 20.47
C LYS A 125 4.83 19.48 21.05
N LYS A 126 5.54 18.82 21.97
CA LYS A 126 6.82 19.32 22.50
C LYS A 126 7.95 19.20 21.48
N LEU A 127 7.77 18.39 20.43
CA LEU A 127 8.74 18.13 19.37
C LEU A 127 10.15 17.77 19.90
N PRO A 128 10.27 16.85 20.88
CA PRO A 128 11.52 16.62 21.59
C PRO A 128 12.67 16.16 20.68
N ILE A 129 12.38 15.37 19.64
CA ILE A 129 13.37 14.91 18.67
C ILE A 129 13.95 16.09 17.89
N TRP A 130 13.08 16.99 17.39
CA TRP A 130 13.51 18.18 16.67
C TRP A 130 14.26 19.16 17.56
N ARG A 131 13.79 19.37 18.79
CA ARG A 131 14.47 20.22 19.77
C ARG A 131 15.87 19.74 20.07
N ASN A 132 16.04 18.44 20.31
CA ASN A 132 17.36 17.85 20.56
C ASN A 132 18.28 17.95 19.34
N LEU A 133 17.75 17.71 18.14
CA LEU A 133 18.53 17.81 16.90
C LEU A 133 19.03 19.24 16.62
N LEU A 134 18.20 20.24 16.95
CA LEU A 134 18.45 21.65 16.68
C LEU A 134 19.09 22.41 17.87
N ASP A 135 19.43 21.71 18.95
CA ASP A 135 19.99 22.30 20.17
C ASP A 135 19.06 23.35 20.83
N LEU A 136 17.75 23.14 20.71
CA LEU A 136 16.69 24.00 21.25
C LEU A 136 16.17 23.45 22.59
N TYR A 137 17.02 23.49 23.62
CA TYR A 137 16.65 23.09 24.99
C TYR A 137 15.59 24.01 25.60
#